data_AF-A0A151X6M8-F1
#
_entry.id   AF-A0A151X6M8-F1
#
_cell.length_a   1.000
_cell.length_b   1.000
_cell.length_c   1.000
_cell.angle_alpha   90.00
_cell.angle_beta   90.00
_cell.angle_gamma   90.00
#
_symmetry.space_group_name_H-M   'P 1'
#
loop_
_entity.id
_entity.type
_entity.pdbx_description
1 polymer ?
#
loop_
_entity_poly.entity_id
_entity_poly.type
_entity_poly.pdbx_seq_one_letter_code
_entity_poly.pdbx_strand_id
1 'polypeptide(L)'
;MLLILSQQEKYGQLKLLSSRTKKTSHSIDKIITAIIKKVKILESNLRFKLYNIKIFTEDSCNLEIRKSIPVMAICYNYLLLNTNFSSQHLLRKDTRFGHKVGLWPTLSLYLFIQIIWHLKCEDLLVESLVHIPLDLCVQILETTIKHINELQFPRARRLVFLLIYKVYYKCLWLHLGTLSEQNVMERVHQLITYFDKLLDFLVNPMFVTSRASCIDEKYLQHGILVKNMLHYIRKCMHSKIENFWKNCNLAASFTLTYGNFNENTNYYHMLPVGEVKSIITKLDQKLTNLLINQIKHIEPSEYIVWENTIDDETTTISLQQDIVMECHYFIEFVKQNEFFVANEELFLYLERLVSPRKSKESVLTLQELCRKIADGRLHGMREVIKRYKEWDLSILDFINENIELLRIYDVFVILEYIHYIFAYLHTNAEKYRVYVSVLRILLQLTVKDLHSVVQNYVEYHFDDNPLESLYNEKCFTAFIEGSSFISSCEMTDLVRTQELRTLLIFILLNPKDVLSKFVMYEIDIEFSNDFLFEKNMSLVRSYYTLRSGQCNVLMYILKDMLFVQRIILCTRFIDFMDNVLSYQVIYHAINEITIIE
;
A
#
# COMPACT_ATOMS: atom_id res chain seq x y z
N MET A 1 1.58 -27.78 5.68
CA MET A 1 2.40 -29.01 5.67
C MET A 1 1.58 -30.29 5.58
N LEU A 2 0.92 -30.74 6.66
CA LEU A 2 0.17 -32.02 6.70
C LEU A 2 -0.82 -32.21 5.56
N LEU A 3 -1.52 -31.14 5.17
CA LEU A 3 -2.45 -31.18 4.04
C LEU A 3 -1.74 -31.55 2.72
N ILE A 4 -0.64 -30.85 2.38
CA ILE A 4 0.04 -31.02 1.10
C ILE A 4 0.76 -32.38 1.05
N LEU A 5 1.30 -32.85 2.18
CA LEU A 5 1.81 -34.22 2.32
C LEU A 5 0.73 -35.26 2.02
N SER A 6 -0.45 -35.13 2.63
CA SER A 6 -1.58 -36.03 2.36
C SER A 6 -2.04 -35.99 0.90
N GLN A 7 -1.86 -34.87 0.20
CA GLN A 7 -2.18 -34.77 -1.23
C GLN A 7 -1.13 -35.48 -2.09
N GLN A 8 0.17 -35.36 -1.75
CA GLN A 8 1.24 -36.07 -2.45
C GLN A 8 1.08 -37.60 -2.29
N GLU A 9 0.73 -38.08 -1.10
CA GLU A 9 0.47 -39.50 -0.87
C GLU A 9 -0.70 -40.03 -1.72
N LYS A 10 -1.73 -39.21 -1.93
CA LYS A 10 -2.94 -39.60 -2.67
C LYS A 10 -2.81 -39.49 -4.18
N TYR A 11 -2.06 -38.51 -4.68
CA TYR A 11 -2.03 -38.17 -6.11
C TYR A 11 -0.64 -38.33 -6.75
N GLY A 12 0.34 -38.82 -6.00
CA GLY A 12 1.72 -38.97 -6.46
C GLY A 12 2.51 -37.65 -6.42
N GLN A 13 3.67 -37.64 -7.08
CA GLN A 13 4.59 -36.50 -7.05
C GLN A 13 3.96 -35.24 -7.65
N LEU A 14 3.70 -34.23 -6.80
CA LEU A 14 3.00 -33.00 -7.20
C LEU A 14 3.78 -32.17 -8.22
N LYS A 15 5.12 -32.28 -8.25
CA LYS A 15 6.00 -31.65 -9.24
C LYS A 15 5.72 -32.08 -10.69
N LEU A 16 5.07 -33.22 -10.91
CA LEU A 16 4.74 -33.75 -12.24
C LEU A 16 3.43 -33.19 -12.82
N LEU A 17 2.63 -32.48 -12.02
CA LEU A 17 1.34 -31.93 -12.46
C LEU A 17 1.54 -30.61 -13.23
N SER A 18 2.15 -30.67 -14.42
CA SER A 18 2.55 -29.49 -15.19
C SER A 18 1.44 -28.88 -16.06
N SER A 19 0.30 -29.54 -16.23
CA SER A 19 -0.86 -29.03 -16.97
C SER A 19 -2.14 -29.83 -16.69
N ARG A 20 -3.30 -29.26 -17.02
CA ARG A 20 -4.59 -29.97 -17.07
C ARG A 20 -4.63 -30.90 -18.29
N THR A 21 -4.67 -32.20 -18.03
CA THR A 21 -4.94 -33.26 -19.02
C THR A 21 -6.13 -34.09 -18.53
N LYS A 22 -6.77 -34.88 -19.41
CA LYS A 22 -7.87 -35.78 -19.01
C LYS A 22 -7.55 -36.63 -17.76
N LYS A 23 -6.28 -36.99 -17.56
CA LYS A 23 -5.82 -37.79 -16.41
C LYS A 23 -5.47 -36.95 -15.17
N THR A 24 -4.91 -35.76 -15.34
CA THR A 24 -4.42 -34.92 -14.23
C THR A 24 -5.45 -33.93 -13.70
N SER A 25 -6.45 -33.53 -14.50
CA SER A 25 -7.43 -32.51 -14.12
C SER A 25 -8.19 -32.85 -12.84
N HIS A 26 -8.68 -34.08 -12.71
CA HIS A 26 -9.41 -34.52 -11.50
C HIS A 26 -8.55 -34.44 -10.23
N SER A 27 -7.29 -34.84 -10.33
CA SER A 27 -6.33 -34.76 -9.22
C SER A 27 -6.05 -33.31 -8.86
N ILE A 28 -5.81 -32.45 -9.85
CA ILE A 28 -5.56 -31.01 -9.65
C ILE A 28 -6.76 -30.35 -8.96
N ASP A 29 -7.98 -30.60 -9.43
CA ASP A 29 -9.20 -30.01 -8.86
C ASP A 29 -9.43 -30.45 -7.41
N LYS A 30 -9.17 -31.73 -7.09
CA LYS A 30 -9.26 -32.23 -5.71
C LYS A 30 -8.22 -31.62 -4.79
N ILE A 31 -6.98 -31.48 -5.25
CA ILE A 31 -5.89 -30.84 -4.49
C ILE A 31 -6.26 -29.38 -4.18
N ILE A 32 -6.67 -28.64 -5.20
CA ILE A 32 -7.08 -27.24 -5.08
C ILE A 32 -8.24 -27.11 -4.09
N THR A 33 -9.28 -27.94 -4.23
CA THR A 33 -10.46 -27.92 -3.36
C THR A 33 -10.08 -28.21 -1.90
N ALA A 34 -9.18 -29.16 -1.66
CA ALA A 34 -8.69 -29.48 -0.33
C ALA A 34 -7.94 -28.30 0.31
N ILE A 35 -7.10 -27.60 -0.48
CA ILE A 35 -6.37 -26.39 -0.04
C ILE A 35 -7.35 -25.27 0.29
N ILE A 36 -8.29 -24.95 -0.60
CA ILE A 36 -9.30 -23.90 -0.36
C ILE A 36 -10.09 -24.19 0.91
N LYS A 37 -10.54 -25.44 1.11
CA LYS A 37 -11.31 -25.83 2.30
C LYS A 37 -10.52 -25.58 3.59
N LYS A 38 -9.22 -25.88 3.59
CA LYS A 38 -8.36 -25.63 4.76
C LYS A 38 -8.08 -24.15 4.98
N VAL A 39 -7.88 -23.37 3.92
CA VAL A 39 -7.72 -21.91 4.04
C VAL A 39 -8.98 -21.27 4.63
N LYS A 40 -10.17 -21.69 4.19
CA LYS A 40 -11.45 -21.21 4.77
C LYS A 40 -11.61 -21.54 6.26
N ILE A 41 -11.16 -22.72 6.69
CA ILE A 41 -11.17 -23.11 8.12
C ILE A 41 -10.17 -22.26 8.92
N LEU A 42 -9.01 -21.94 8.34
CA LEU A 42 -8.03 -21.07 9.00
C LEU A 42 -8.55 -19.63 9.11
N GLU A 43 -9.22 -19.14 8.06
CA GLU A 43 -9.87 -17.83 8.03
C GLU A 43 -10.93 -17.67 9.12
N SER A 44 -11.77 -18.70 9.36
CA SER A 44 -12.76 -18.67 10.45
C SER A 44 -12.13 -18.62 11.84
N ASN A 45 -10.91 -19.12 12.00
CA ASN A 45 -10.24 -19.24 13.30
C ASN A 45 -9.31 -18.06 13.61
N LEU A 46 -8.74 -17.41 12.59
CA LEU A 46 -7.65 -16.43 12.76
C LEU A 46 -8.10 -14.96 12.77
N ARG A 47 -9.39 -14.64 12.65
CA ARG A 47 -9.91 -13.26 12.50
C ARG A 47 -9.26 -12.44 11.35
N PHE A 48 -8.52 -13.08 10.43
CA PHE A 48 -7.93 -12.45 9.26
C PHE A 48 -8.48 -13.07 7.97
N LYS A 49 -8.75 -12.22 6.97
CA LYS A 49 -9.23 -12.64 5.65
C LYS A 49 -8.06 -13.19 4.82
N LEU A 50 -8.04 -14.51 4.59
CA LEU A 50 -6.97 -15.21 3.85
C LEU A 50 -7.35 -15.47 2.37
N TYR A 51 -8.46 -14.90 1.92
CA TYR A 51 -9.01 -15.11 0.58
C TYR A 51 -9.29 -13.76 -0.11
N ASN A 52 -9.02 -13.66 -1.41
CA ASN A 52 -9.33 -12.48 -2.24
C ASN A 52 -8.60 -11.21 -1.79
N ILE A 53 -7.28 -11.28 -1.65
CA ILE A 53 -6.43 -10.16 -1.24
C ILE A 53 -6.20 -9.24 -2.43
N LYS A 54 -6.57 -7.97 -2.26
CA LYS A 54 -6.30 -6.92 -3.23
C LYS A 54 -5.28 -5.94 -2.64
N ILE A 55 -4.11 -5.85 -3.27
CA ILE A 55 -3.04 -4.90 -2.93
C ILE A 55 -3.20 -3.64 -3.78
N PHE A 56 -3.63 -3.81 -5.03
CA PHE A 56 -3.69 -2.74 -6.04
C PHE A 56 -5.11 -2.17 -6.19
N THR A 57 -5.70 -1.69 -5.08
CA THR A 57 -6.98 -0.96 -5.09
C THR A 57 -6.76 0.51 -4.80
N GLU A 58 -7.55 1.39 -5.42
CA GLU A 58 -7.50 2.84 -5.14
C GLU A 58 -7.88 3.14 -3.69
N ASP A 59 -8.79 2.33 -3.11
CA ASP A 59 -9.08 2.27 -1.67
C ASP A 59 -8.01 1.50 -0.86
N SER A 60 -6.72 1.67 -1.20
CA SER A 60 -5.58 1.07 -0.48
C SER A 60 -5.44 1.50 0.99
N CYS A 61 -6.39 2.29 1.50
CA CYS A 61 -6.54 2.73 2.88
C CYS A 61 -7.33 1.74 3.75
N ASN A 62 -7.78 0.60 3.22
CA ASN A 62 -8.45 -0.42 4.02
C ASN A 62 -7.45 -1.10 4.97
N LEU A 63 -7.37 -0.59 6.19
CA LEU A 63 -6.37 -0.91 7.22
C LEU A 63 -6.33 -2.41 7.57
N GLU A 64 -7.49 -3.08 7.52
CA GLU A 64 -7.61 -4.52 7.79
C GLU A 64 -6.90 -5.37 6.73
N ILE A 65 -6.94 -4.95 5.47
CA ILE A 65 -6.26 -5.65 4.37
C ILE A 65 -4.75 -5.51 4.52
N ARG A 66 -4.23 -4.34 4.91
CA ARG A 66 -2.78 -4.15 5.12
C ARG A 66 -2.23 -5.00 6.26
N LYS A 67 -2.99 -5.17 7.35
CA LYS A 67 -2.58 -6.00 8.50
C LYS A 67 -2.46 -7.50 8.15
N SER A 68 -3.20 -8.00 7.16
CA SER A 68 -3.14 -9.42 6.75
C SER A 68 -2.07 -9.74 5.69
N ILE A 69 -1.53 -8.74 4.98
CA ILE A 69 -0.54 -8.95 3.92
C ILE A 69 0.73 -9.67 4.41
N PRO A 70 1.36 -9.33 5.56
CA PRO A 70 2.58 -10.01 6.01
C PRO A 70 2.36 -11.50 6.28
N VAL A 71 1.24 -11.85 6.95
CA VAL A 71 0.88 -13.25 7.24
C VAL A 71 0.69 -14.03 5.95
N MET A 72 0.07 -13.40 4.94
CA MET A 72 -0.20 -14.03 3.67
C MET A 72 1.03 -14.12 2.77
N ALA A 73 1.94 -13.15 2.85
CA ALA A 73 3.24 -13.23 2.22
C ALA A 73 4.05 -14.42 2.76
N ILE A 74 3.94 -14.73 4.07
CA ILE A 74 4.56 -15.93 4.64
C ILE A 74 3.99 -17.19 3.99
N CYS A 75 2.66 -17.34 3.92
CA CYS A 75 2.02 -18.50 3.29
C CYS A 75 2.36 -18.62 1.80
N TYR A 76 2.37 -17.48 1.09
CA TYR A 76 2.78 -17.39 -0.31
C TYR A 76 4.24 -17.85 -0.49
N ASN A 77 5.16 -17.37 0.33
CA ASN A 77 6.57 -17.75 0.27
C ASN A 77 6.77 -19.24 0.54
N TYR A 78 6.01 -19.85 1.45
CA TYR A 78 6.07 -21.31 1.64
C TYR A 78 5.70 -22.07 0.36
N LEU A 79 4.68 -21.64 -0.37
CA LEU A 79 4.30 -22.24 -1.64
C LEU A 79 5.37 -21.99 -2.71
N LEU A 80 5.84 -20.74 -2.84
CA LEU A 80 6.86 -20.35 -3.82
C LEU A 80 8.16 -21.12 -3.62
N LEU A 81 8.70 -21.14 -2.39
CA LEU A 81 9.98 -21.79 -2.06
C LEU A 81 9.95 -23.32 -2.23
N ASN A 82 8.76 -23.92 -2.22
CA ASN A 82 8.55 -25.34 -2.46
C ASN A 82 7.98 -25.60 -3.87
N THR A 83 8.22 -24.72 -4.83
CA THR A 83 7.86 -24.91 -6.25
C THR A 83 9.09 -25.29 -7.07
N ASN A 84 8.92 -26.22 -8.01
CA ASN A 84 9.98 -26.85 -8.81
C ASN A 84 10.63 -25.89 -9.83
N PHE A 85 11.42 -24.93 -9.34
CA PHE A 85 12.22 -24.00 -10.16
C PHE A 85 13.57 -24.61 -10.56
N SER A 86 14.11 -24.19 -11.70
CA SER A 86 15.47 -24.60 -12.12
C SER A 86 16.55 -24.22 -11.10
N SER A 87 16.46 -23.02 -10.52
CA SER A 87 17.40 -22.48 -9.54
C SER A 87 16.98 -22.74 -8.08
N GLN A 88 16.10 -23.73 -7.83
CA GLN A 88 15.61 -24.01 -6.48
C GLN A 88 16.71 -24.45 -5.50
N HIS A 89 17.79 -25.04 -6.00
CA HIS A 89 18.93 -25.43 -5.19
C HIS A 89 19.65 -24.22 -4.58
N LEU A 90 19.63 -23.05 -5.24
CA LEU A 90 20.19 -21.79 -4.74
C LEU A 90 19.29 -21.14 -3.69
N LEU A 91 17.98 -21.30 -3.79
CA LEU A 91 17.03 -20.77 -2.80
C LEU A 91 17.25 -21.36 -1.40
N ARG A 92 17.82 -22.57 -1.29
CA ARG A 92 18.19 -23.17 0.00
C ARG A 92 19.25 -22.35 0.76
N LYS A 93 20.05 -21.58 0.02
CA LYS A 93 21.10 -20.73 0.57
C LYS A 93 20.57 -19.36 1.02
N ASP A 94 19.31 -19.03 0.76
CA ASP A 94 18.70 -17.78 1.19
C ASP A 94 18.77 -17.64 2.73
N THR A 95 19.27 -16.50 3.20
CA THR A 95 19.53 -16.26 4.63
C THR A 95 18.26 -16.17 5.47
N ARG A 96 17.14 -15.73 4.90
CA ARG A 96 15.88 -15.51 5.63
C ARG A 96 14.93 -16.68 5.53
N PHE A 97 14.85 -17.30 4.37
CA PHE A 97 13.83 -18.26 4.00
C PHE A 97 14.39 -19.59 3.50
N GLY A 98 15.71 -19.75 3.37
CA GLY A 98 16.34 -20.98 2.88
C GLY A 98 15.96 -22.22 3.70
N HIS A 99 15.80 -22.06 5.02
CA HIS A 99 15.33 -23.12 5.92
C HIS A 99 13.91 -23.64 5.61
N LYS A 100 13.12 -22.91 4.81
CA LYS A 100 11.76 -23.29 4.41
C LYS A 100 11.70 -24.13 3.13
N VAL A 101 12.81 -24.18 2.38
CA VAL A 101 12.90 -24.91 1.11
C VAL A 101 12.98 -26.41 1.39
N GLY A 102 12.08 -27.19 0.81
CA GLY A 102 12.02 -28.64 0.98
C GLY A 102 11.23 -29.12 2.20
N LEU A 103 10.66 -28.20 3.01
CA LEU A 103 9.76 -28.57 4.12
C LEU A 103 8.42 -29.11 3.61
N TRP A 104 7.95 -28.66 2.45
CA TRP A 104 6.71 -29.12 1.84
C TRP A 104 7.00 -29.92 0.57
N PRO A 105 6.11 -30.85 0.19
CA PRO A 105 6.14 -31.47 -1.13
C PRO A 105 6.35 -30.47 -2.25
N THR A 106 7.28 -30.77 -3.15
CA THR A 106 7.59 -29.87 -4.27
C THR A 106 6.40 -29.80 -5.23
N LEU A 107 5.87 -28.60 -5.43
CA LEU A 107 4.79 -28.30 -6.37
C LEU A 107 5.35 -28.09 -7.77
N SER A 108 4.58 -28.41 -8.80
CA SER A 108 4.88 -27.89 -10.15
C SER A 108 4.57 -26.39 -10.19
N LEU A 109 5.23 -25.67 -11.09
CA LEU A 109 4.98 -24.24 -11.28
C LEU A 109 3.54 -23.93 -11.72
N TYR A 110 2.98 -24.82 -12.53
CA TYR A 110 1.58 -24.78 -12.93
C TYR A 110 0.64 -24.93 -11.72
N LEU A 111 0.86 -25.93 -10.86
CA LEU A 111 0.02 -26.16 -9.69
C LEU A 111 0.12 -25.00 -8.69
N PHE A 112 1.30 -24.42 -8.52
CA PHE A 112 1.50 -23.19 -7.74
C PHE A 112 0.60 -22.06 -8.25
N ILE A 113 0.65 -21.73 -9.55
CA ILE A 113 -0.19 -20.68 -10.15
C ILE A 113 -1.68 -20.98 -9.99
N GLN A 114 -2.10 -22.23 -10.21
CA GLN A 114 -3.49 -22.64 -10.03
C GLN A 114 -3.97 -22.44 -8.58
N ILE A 115 -3.14 -22.78 -7.59
CA ILE A 115 -3.47 -22.53 -6.18
C ILE A 115 -3.67 -21.03 -5.93
N ILE A 116 -2.76 -20.18 -6.40
CA ILE A 116 -2.86 -18.72 -6.24
C ILE A 116 -4.14 -18.19 -6.88
N TRP A 117 -4.46 -18.61 -8.11
CA TRP A 117 -5.68 -18.20 -8.80
C TRP A 117 -6.94 -18.65 -8.06
N HIS A 118 -6.98 -19.87 -7.53
CA HIS A 118 -8.17 -20.32 -6.82
C HIS A 118 -8.35 -19.66 -5.45
N LEU A 119 -7.26 -19.20 -4.82
CA LEU A 119 -7.28 -18.38 -3.60
C LEU A 119 -7.58 -16.89 -3.87
N LYS A 120 -7.70 -16.48 -5.14
CA LYS A 120 -7.86 -15.08 -5.55
C LYS A 120 -6.75 -14.17 -4.99
N CYS A 121 -5.51 -14.66 -5.02
CA CYS A 121 -4.33 -14.00 -4.47
C CYS A 121 -3.38 -13.51 -5.56
N GLU A 122 -3.90 -13.16 -6.75
CA GLU A 122 -3.12 -12.70 -7.90
C GLU A 122 -2.23 -11.51 -7.55
N ASP A 123 -2.72 -10.56 -6.74
CA ASP A 123 -1.96 -9.36 -6.38
C ASP A 123 -0.65 -9.68 -5.65
N LEU A 124 -0.64 -10.72 -4.78
CA LEU A 124 0.59 -11.17 -4.10
C LEU A 124 1.59 -11.74 -5.10
N LEU A 125 1.12 -12.52 -6.09
CA LEU A 125 1.96 -13.03 -7.17
C LEU A 125 2.58 -11.87 -7.94
N VAL A 126 1.77 -10.90 -8.37
CA VAL A 126 2.26 -9.76 -9.16
C VAL A 126 3.25 -8.90 -8.36
N GLU A 127 2.97 -8.62 -7.08
CA GLU A 127 3.90 -7.87 -6.22
C GLU A 127 5.23 -8.61 -6.03
N SER A 128 5.19 -9.93 -5.79
CA SER A 128 6.40 -10.72 -5.56
C SER A 128 7.38 -10.70 -6.74
N LEU A 129 6.89 -10.59 -7.99
CA LEU A 129 7.73 -10.63 -9.19
C LEU A 129 8.82 -9.56 -9.20
N VAL A 130 8.57 -8.42 -8.54
CA VAL A 130 9.54 -7.32 -8.41
C VAL A 130 10.72 -7.71 -7.51
N HIS A 131 10.48 -8.52 -6.49
CA HIS A 131 11.40 -8.73 -5.37
C HIS A 131 12.15 -10.07 -5.41
N ILE A 132 11.69 -11.02 -6.23
CA ILE A 132 12.33 -12.32 -6.41
C ILE A 132 13.45 -12.27 -7.49
N PRO A 133 14.38 -13.26 -7.49
CA PRO A 133 15.38 -13.42 -8.53
C PRO A 133 14.78 -13.50 -9.94
N LEU A 134 15.55 -13.02 -10.91
CA LEU A 134 15.12 -12.88 -12.30
C LEU A 134 14.73 -14.22 -12.94
N ASP A 135 15.47 -15.28 -12.62
CA ASP A 135 15.16 -16.64 -13.10
C ASP A 135 13.77 -17.13 -12.71
N LEU A 136 13.35 -16.84 -11.48
CA LEU A 136 12.04 -17.23 -10.96
C LEU A 136 10.95 -16.38 -11.61
N CYS A 137 11.19 -15.06 -11.69
CA CYS A 137 10.28 -14.10 -12.30
C CYS A 137 9.91 -14.52 -13.73
N VAL A 138 10.93 -14.84 -14.55
CA VAL A 138 10.76 -15.30 -15.93
C VAL A 138 9.97 -16.61 -16.01
N GLN A 139 10.31 -17.62 -15.21
CA GLN A 139 9.59 -18.91 -15.20
C GLN A 139 8.12 -18.75 -14.80
N ILE A 140 7.84 -17.93 -13.77
CA ILE A 140 6.47 -17.63 -13.33
C ILE A 140 5.71 -16.95 -14.45
N LEU A 141 6.27 -15.89 -15.05
CA LEU A 141 5.65 -15.15 -16.15
C LEU A 141 5.33 -16.07 -17.33
N GLU A 142 6.27 -16.92 -17.72
CA GLU A 142 6.08 -17.89 -18.81
C GLU A 142 4.85 -18.78 -18.55
N THR A 143 4.77 -19.35 -17.35
CA THR A 143 3.69 -20.27 -16.99
C THR A 143 2.36 -19.52 -16.82
N THR A 144 2.38 -18.32 -16.24
CA THR A 144 1.20 -17.47 -16.10
C THR A 144 0.63 -17.09 -17.47
N ILE A 145 1.47 -16.62 -18.40
CA ILE A 145 1.08 -16.26 -19.77
C ILE A 145 0.49 -17.46 -20.51
N LYS A 146 1.13 -18.63 -20.41
CA LYS A 146 0.69 -19.86 -21.08
C LYS A 146 -0.72 -20.30 -20.67
N HIS A 147 -1.10 -20.06 -19.42
CA HIS A 147 -2.32 -20.58 -18.83
C HIS A 147 -3.37 -19.50 -18.51
N ILE A 148 -3.13 -18.23 -18.88
CA ILE A 148 -3.97 -17.10 -18.47
C ILE A 148 -5.44 -17.23 -18.92
N ASN A 149 -5.67 -17.94 -20.03
CA ASN A 149 -7.01 -18.22 -20.58
C ASN A 149 -7.85 -19.15 -19.69
N GLU A 150 -7.25 -19.82 -18.70
CA GLU A 150 -7.99 -20.61 -17.71
C GLU A 150 -8.63 -19.74 -16.62
N LEU A 151 -8.20 -18.48 -16.50
CA LEU A 151 -8.75 -17.53 -15.54
C LEU A 151 -10.01 -16.85 -16.13
N GLN A 152 -10.98 -16.55 -15.26
CA GLN A 152 -12.19 -15.84 -15.68
C GLN A 152 -11.85 -14.49 -16.32
N PHE A 153 -12.58 -14.15 -17.38
CA PHE A 153 -12.26 -13.04 -18.26
C PHE A 153 -11.92 -11.70 -17.54
N PRO A 154 -12.75 -11.18 -16.61
CA PRO A 154 -12.43 -9.91 -15.93
C PRO A 154 -11.17 -9.98 -15.07
N ARG A 155 -10.91 -11.15 -14.46
CA ARG A 155 -9.73 -11.39 -13.62
C ARG A 155 -8.47 -11.53 -14.45
N ALA A 156 -8.55 -12.22 -15.60
CA ALA A 156 -7.47 -12.30 -16.58
C ALA A 156 -7.08 -10.91 -17.07
N ARG A 157 -8.06 -10.08 -17.46
CA ARG A 157 -7.81 -8.70 -17.92
C ARG A 157 -7.08 -7.87 -16.87
N ARG A 158 -7.58 -7.87 -15.62
CA ARG A 158 -6.93 -7.18 -14.50
C ARG A 158 -5.51 -7.68 -14.25
N LEU A 159 -5.31 -8.99 -14.28
CA LEU A 159 -3.98 -9.60 -14.09
C LEU A 159 -3.00 -9.16 -15.19
N VAL A 160 -3.41 -9.12 -16.46
CA VAL A 160 -2.57 -8.66 -17.57
C VAL A 160 -2.08 -7.23 -17.33
N PHE A 161 -2.98 -6.30 -16.98
CA PHE A 161 -2.60 -4.91 -16.68
C PHE A 161 -1.62 -4.79 -15.51
N LEU A 162 -1.85 -5.53 -14.43
CA LEU A 162 -0.95 -5.55 -13.28
C LEU A 162 0.43 -6.13 -13.62
N LEU A 163 0.48 -7.18 -14.43
CA LEU A 163 1.74 -7.77 -14.89
C LEU A 163 2.50 -6.81 -15.81
N ILE A 164 1.84 -6.12 -16.74
CA ILE A 164 2.47 -5.09 -17.58
C ILE A 164 3.15 -4.04 -16.69
N TYR A 165 2.41 -3.52 -15.71
CA TYR A 165 2.94 -2.53 -14.76
C TYR A 165 4.14 -3.04 -13.97
N LYS A 166 4.06 -4.22 -13.36
CA LYS A 166 5.14 -4.73 -12.49
C LYS A 166 6.33 -5.29 -13.26
N VAL A 167 6.15 -5.80 -14.47
CA VAL A 167 7.25 -6.17 -15.37
C VAL A 167 7.99 -4.90 -15.81
N TYR A 168 7.27 -3.85 -16.20
CA TYR A 168 7.85 -2.55 -16.49
C TYR A 168 8.68 -2.03 -15.31
N TYR A 169 8.11 -2.08 -14.11
CA TYR A 169 8.77 -1.69 -12.87
C TYR A 169 10.03 -2.52 -12.58
N LYS A 170 9.98 -3.85 -12.77
CA LYS A 170 11.15 -4.74 -12.63
C LYS A 170 12.25 -4.36 -13.61
N CYS A 171 11.91 -4.05 -14.86
CA CYS A 171 12.89 -3.60 -15.87
C CYS A 171 13.56 -2.28 -15.46
N LEU A 172 12.82 -1.35 -14.88
CA LEU A 172 13.36 -0.09 -14.35
C LEU A 172 14.40 -0.36 -13.26
N TRP A 173 14.17 -1.39 -12.43
CA TRP A 173 15.02 -1.75 -11.29
C TRP A 173 16.29 -2.55 -11.65
N LEU A 174 16.48 -2.95 -12.90
CA LEU A 174 17.65 -3.73 -13.32
C LEU A 174 18.99 -2.99 -13.09
N HIS A 175 18.97 -1.65 -13.06
CA HIS A 175 20.15 -0.85 -12.75
C HIS A 175 20.49 -0.83 -11.25
N LEU A 176 19.56 -1.22 -10.36
CA LEU A 176 19.80 -1.28 -8.92
C LEU A 176 20.33 -2.65 -8.47
N GLY A 177 20.34 -3.63 -9.38
CA GLY A 177 20.77 -4.98 -9.10
C GLY A 177 19.66 -6.02 -9.24
N THR A 178 20.04 -7.21 -9.70
CA THR A 178 19.18 -8.37 -9.80
C THR A 178 19.97 -9.65 -9.57
N LEU A 179 19.28 -10.72 -9.20
CA LEU A 179 19.88 -12.04 -9.02
C LEU A 179 19.52 -12.94 -10.19
N SER A 180 20.53 -13.59 -10.78
CA SER A 180 20.35 -14.54 -11.87
C SER A 180 21.50 -15.55 -11.88
N GLU A 181 21.16 -16.84 -11.89
CA GLU A 181 22.07 -17.93 -12.19
C GLU A 181 22.35 -17.98 -13.70
N GLN A 182 21.32 -17.74 -14.51
CA GLN A 182 21.45 -17.73 -15.96
C GLN A 182 21.96 -16.38 -16.48
N ASN A 183 22.26 -16.33 -17.78
CA ASN A 183 22.67 -15.10 -18.44
C ASN A 183 21.58 -14.03 -18.28
N VAL A 184 21.94 -12.95 -17.60
CA VAL A 184 21.01 -11.86 -17.24
C VAL A 184 20.42 -11.24 -18.48
N MET A 185 21.24 -11.00 -19.51
CA MET A 185 20.74 -10.39 -20.73
C MET A 185 19.74 -11.30 -21.43
N GLU A 186 19.98 -12.60 -21.48
CA GLU A 186 18.99 -13.55 -22.02
C GLU A 186 17.66 -13.47 -21.25
N ARG A 187 17.71 -13.44 -19.92
CA ARG A 187 16.52 -13.29 -19.08
C ARG A 187 15.81 -11.95 -19.27
N VAL A 188 16.55 -10.86 -19.45
CA VAL A 188 16.00 -9.53 -19.75
C VAL A 188 15.32 -9.53 -21.12
N HIS A 189 15.91 -10.17 -22.13
CA HIS A 189 15.26 -10.33 -23.43
C HIS A 189 13.97 -11.15 -23.32
N GLN A 190 13.96 -12.23 -22.51
CA GLN A 190 12.76 -13.01 -22.21
C GLN A 190 11.68 -12.14 -21.52
N LEU A 191 12.05 -11.29 -20.55
CA LEU A 191 11.13 -10.34 -19.93
C LEU A 191 10.50 -9.39 -20.97
N ILE A 192 11.30 -8.84 -21.89
CA ILE A 192 10.80 -7.97 -22.95
C ILE A 192 9.85 -8.74 -23.88
N THR A 193 10.16 -9.98 -24.23
CA THR A 193 9.26 -10.84 -25.02
C THR A 193 7.96 -11.15 -24.28
N TYR A 194 8.00 -11.38 -22.97
CA TYR A 194 6.79 -11.60 -22.17
C TYR A 194 5.97 -10.32 -22.03
N PHE A 195 6.62 -9.17 -21.91
CA PHE A 195 5.95 -7.87 -21.97
C PHE A 195 5.18 -7.73 -23.28
N ASP A 196 5.79 -8.07 -24.42
CA ASP A 196 5.13 -8.04 -25.73
C ASP A 196 3.90 -8.95 -25.78
N LYS A 197 4.04 -10.20 -25.32
CA LYS A 197 2.91 -11.14 -25.25
C LYS A 197 1.78 -10.62 -24.36
N LEU A 198 2.09 -9.90 -23.29
CA LEU A 198 1.08 -9.27 -22.42
C LEU A 198 0.35 -8.14 -23.15
N LEU A 199 1.05 -7.33 -23.94
CA LEU A 199 0.42 -6.31 -24.78
C LEU A 199 -0.47 -6.94 -25.87
N ASP A 200 -0.01 -8.04 -26.49
CA ASP A 200 -0.79 -8.76 -27.51
C ASP A 200 -2.12 -9.29 -26.96
N PHE A 201 -2.17 -9.70 -25.68
CA PHE A 201 -3.43 -10.06 -25.03
C PHE A 201 -4.44 -8.90 -24.98
N LEU A 202 -3.97 -7.67 -24.82
CA LEU A 202 -4.85 -6.50 -24.80
C LEU A 202 -5.41 -6.15 -26.18
N VAL A 203 -4.78 -6.60 -27.26
CA VAL A 203 -5.26 -6.45 -28.65
C VAL A 203 -6.17 -7.61 -29.06
N ASN A 204 -6.07 -8.76 -28.39
CA ASN A 204 -6.77 -9.97 -28.77
C ASN A 204 -8.31 -9.83 -28.64
N PRO A 205 -9.11 -10.25 -29.64
CA PRO A 205 -10.58 -10.22 -29.58
C PRO A 205 -11.18 -10.93 -28.36
N MET A 206 -10.48 -11.90 -27.77
CA MET A 206 -10.88 -12.53 -26.50
C MET A 206 -10.97 -11.51 -25.35
N PHE A 207 -10.17 -10.44 -25.39
CA PHE A 207 -10.16 -9.36 -24.41
C PHE A 207 -10.94 -8.10 -24.80
N VAL A 208 -11.29 -7.97 -26.07
CA VAL A 208 -12.09 -6.86 -26.60
C VAL A 208 -13.58 -7.24 -26.75
N THR A 209 -13.89 -8.52 -26.98
CA THR A 209 -15.20 -8.98 -27.47
C THR A 209 -15.59 -10.36 -26.91
N SER A 210 -15.54 -10.58 -25.59
CA SER A 210 -15.93 -11.89 -25.04
C SER A 210 -17.39 -12.21 -25.36
N ARG A 211 -17.67 -13.04 -26.38
CA ARG A 211 -19.01 -13.55 -26.78
C ARG A 211 -20.15 -12.51 -26.79
N ALA A 212 -19.85 -11.24 -26.95
CA ALA A 212 -20.85 -10.17 -26.96
C ALA A 212 -21.65 -10.29 -28.26
N SER A 213 -22.95 -10.58 -28.16
CA SER A 213 -23.86 -10.64 -29.30
C SER A 213 -24.34 -9.26 -29.75
N CYS A 214 -24.16 -8.22 -28.93
CA CYS A 214 -24.60 -6.85 -29.19
C CYS A 214 -23.41 -5.89 -29.38
N ILE A 215 -23.57 -4.93 -30.29
CA ILE A 215 -22.59 -3.88 -30.59
C ILE A 215 -22.33 -2.98 -29.37
N ASP A 216 -23.37 -2.68 -28.58
CA ASP A 216 -23.23 -1.80 -27.40
C ASP A 216 -22.32 -2.41 -26.33
N GLU A 217 -22.42 -3.72 -26.10
CA GLU A 217 -21.54 -4.44 -25.15
C GLU A 217 -20.08 -4.43 -25.64
N LYS A 218 -19.86 -4.53 -26.96
CA LYS A 218 -18.53 -4.41 -27.55
C LYS A 218 -17.94 -3.02 -27.31
N TYR A 219 -18.72 -1.96 -27.51
CA TYR A 219 -18.30 -0.59 -27.24
C TYR A 219 -18.03 -0.37 -25.75
N LEU A 220 -18.88 -0.88 -24.86
CA LEU A 220 -18.64 -0.84 -23.41
C LEU A 220 -17.31 -1.49 -23.03
N GLN A 221 -17.04 -2.71 -23.50
CA GLN A 221 -15.79 -3.42 -23.19
C GLN A 221 -14.56 -2.70 -23.74
N HIS A 222 -14.66 -2.08 -24.92
CA HIS A 222 -13.58 -1.27 -25.48
C HIS A 222 -13.34 0.02 -24.67
N GLY A 223 -14.39 0.71 -24.23
CA GLY A 223 -14.25 1.88 -23.35
C GLY A 223 -13.56 1.55 -22.03
N ILE A 224 -13.96 0.45 -21.39
CA ILE A 224 -13.29 -0.05 -20.17
C ILE A 224 -11.82 -0.41 -20.44
N LEU A 225 -11.51 -0.97 -21.62
CA LEU A 225 -10.13 -1.28 -22.01
C LEU A 225 -9.29 -0.01 -22.16
N VAL A 226 -9.78 1.00 -22.91
CA VAL A 226 -9.11 2.28 -23.13
C VAL A 226 -8.85 2.98 -21.79
N LYS A 227 -9.85 3.04 -20.91
CA LYS A 227 -9.70 3.59 -19.56
C LYS A 227 -8.56 2.92 -18.79
N ASN A 228 -8.58 1.58 -18.73
CA ASN A 228 -7.55 0.82 -18.03
C ASN A 228 -6.16 1.02 -18.66
N MET A 229 -6.06 1.11 -19.99
CA MET A 229 -4.79 1.40 -20.66
C MET A 229 -4.23 2.76 -20.23
N LEU A 230 -5.05 3.81 -20.26
CA LEU A 230 -4.62 5.15 -19.82
C LEU A 230 -4.09 5.12 -18.38
N HIS A 231 -4.85 4.52 -17.46
CA HIS A 231 -4.46 4.40 -16.05
C HIS A 231 -3.14 3.65 -15.85
N TYR A 232 -3.02 2.45 -16.42
CA TYR A 232 -1.85 1.60 -16.20
C TYR A 232 -0.60 2.10 -16.93
N ILE A 233 -0.76 2.69 -18.12
CA ILE A 233 0.36 3.36 -18.81
C ILE A 233 0.83 4.56 -17.97
N ARG A 234 -0.09 5.38 -17.45
CA ARG A 234 0.25 6.48 -16.53
C ARG A 234 1.02 5.97 -15.31
N LYS A 235 0.58 4.87 -14.69
CA LYS A 235 1.30 4.22 -13.58
C LYS A 235 2.72 3.77 -13.95
N CYS A 236 2.90 3.16 -15.13
CA CYS A 236 4.23 2.81 -15.64
C CYS A 236 5.12 4.06 -15.75
N MET A 237 4.62 5.14 -16.33
CA MET A 237 5.40 6.37 -16.48
C MET A 237 5.70 7.04 -15.13
N HIS A 238 4.71 7.09 -14.22
CA HIS A 238 4.88 7.61 -12.86
C HIS A 238 6.00 6.88 -12.10
N SER A 239 6.14 5.57 -12.31
CA SER A 239 7.19 4.80 -11.64
C SER A 239 8.63 5.25 -11.98
N LYS A 240 8.82 6.03 -13.05
CA LYS A 240 10.13 6.63 -13.36
C LYS A 240 10.51 7.78 -12.43
N ILE A 241 9.51 8.48 -11.88
CA ILE A 241 9.68 9.69 -11.07
C ILE A 241 9.46 9.39 -9.59
N GLU A 242 8.70 8.34 -9.29
CA GLU A 242 8.43 7.94 -7.92
C GLU A 242 9.73 7.57 -7.18
N ASN A 243 9.98 8.22 -6.05
CA ASN A 243 11.14 7.92 -5.21
C ASN A 243 11.16 6.42 -4.86
N PHE A 244 12.25 5.76 -5.22
CA PHE A 244 12.48 4.32 -5.07
C PHE A 244 12.14 3.74 -3.67
N TRP A 245 12.17 4.59 -2.63
CA TRP A 245 11.98 4.25 -1.22
C TRP A 245 10.51 4.07 -0.78
N LYS A 246 9.52 4.50 -1.58
CA LYS A 246 8.10 4.47 -1.16
C LYS A 246 7.49 3.07 -1.04
N ASN A 247 8.11 2.04 -1.65
CA ASN A 247 7.59 0.67 -1.68
C ASN A 247 8.25 -0.30 -0.68
N CYS A 248 9.07 0.20 0.26
CA CYS A 248 9.91 -0.62 1.14
C CYS A 248 9.14 -1.56 2.09
N ASN A 249 7.88 -1.25 2.45
CA ASN A 249 7.13 -2.03 3.45
C ASN A 249 6.78 -3.45 2.99
N LEU A 250 6.60 -3.69 1.69
CA LEU A 250 6.29 -5.02 1.14
C LEU A 250 7.51 -5.77 0.61
N ALA A 251 8.56 -5.04 0.20
CA ALA A 251 9.78 -5.64 -0.33
C ALA A 251 10.36 -6.68 0.63
N ALA A 252 10.49 -6.35 1.92
CA ALA A 252 11.03 -7.25 2.93
C ALA A 252 10.27 -8.59 3.06
N SER A 253 8.99 -8.60 2.69
CA SER A 253 8.14 -9.80 2.73
C SER A 253 8.36 -10.74 1.55
N PHE A 254 8.89 -10.28 0.43
CA PHE A 254 9.04 -11.08 -0.81
C PHE A 254 10.47 -11.20 -1.32
N THR A 255 11.42 -10.39 -0.83
CA THR A 255 12.81 -10.45 -1.28
C THR A 255 13.40 -11.84 -1.01
N LEU A 256 13.84 -12.48 -2.09
CA LEU A 256 14.57 -13.75 -2.06
C LEU A 256 15.97 -13.56 -2.64
N THR A 257 16.93 -14.27 -2.06
CA THR A 257 18.37 -14.22 -2.36
C THR A 257 18.92 -15.61 -2.66
N TYR A 258 20.13 -15.68 -3.22
CA TYR A 258 20.86 -16.94 -3.46
C TYR A 258 21.98 -17.20 -2.43
N GLY A 259 21.87 -16.59 -1.25
CA GLY A 259 22.85 -16.69 -0.18
C GLY A 259 23.98 -15.66 -0.28
N ASN A 260 24.99 -15.82 0.57
CA ASN A 260 26.02 -14.80 0.79
C ASN A 260 27.07 -14.77 -0.33
N PHE A 261 27.57 -13.57 -0.66
CA PHE A 261 28.56 -13.25 -1.68
C PHE A 261 29.97 -13.88 -1.50
N ASN A 262 30.15 -14.72 -0.47
CA ASN A 262 31.46 -15.22 -0.05
C ASN A 262 31.82 -16.60 -0.62
N GLU A 263 30.91 -17.25 -1.34
CA GLU A 263 31.22 -18.42 -2.16
C GLU A 263 31.57 -17.93 -3.57
N ASN A 264 32.58 -18.52 -4.22
CA ASN A 264 33.23 -18.10 -5.49
C ASN A 264 32.33 -17.81 -6.73
N THR A 265 31.01 -17.73 -6.60
CA THR A 265 30.05 -17.49 -7.68
C THR A 265 29.18 -16.28 -7.35
N ASN A 266 29.40 -15.16 -8.04
CA ASN A 266 28.58 -13.96 -7.89
C ASN A 266 27.35 -14.04 -8.82
N TYR A 267 26.17 -14.29 -8.24
CA TYR A 267 24.88 -14.31 -8.97
C TYR A 267 24.20 -12.94 -9.04
N TYR A 268 24.83 -11.91 -8.49
CA TYR A 268 24.33 -10.55 -8.50
C TYR A 268 24.84 -9.80 -9.72
N HIS A 269 23.92 -9.17 -10.43
CA HIS A 269 24.20 -8.47 -11.66
C HIS A 269 23.52 -7.11 -11.65
N MET A 270 24.20 -6.10 -12.16
CA MET A 270 23.70 -4.74 -12.26
C MET A 270 23.86 -4.30 -13.71
N LEU A 271 22.76 -3.91 -14.35
CA LEU A 271 22.83 -3.43 -15.73
C LEU A 271 23.30 -1.97 -15.76
N PRO A 272 24.10 -1.57 -16.76
CA PRO A 272 24.43 -0.17 -16.98
C PRO A 272 23.16 0.67 -17.16
N VAL A 273 23.15 1.88 -16.59
CA VAL A 273 22.01 2.82 -16.67
C VAL A 273 21.61 3.10 -18.12
N GLY A 274 22.58 3.18 -19.05
CA GLY A 274 22.32 3.38 -20.47
C GLY A 274 21.53 2.24 -21.12
N GLU A 275 21.83 0.98 -20.76
CA GLU A 275 21.10 -0.19 -21.27
C GLU A 275 19.67 -0.23 -20.73
N VAL A 276 19.50 0.03 -19.42
CA VAL A 276 18.18 0.12 -18.81
C VAL A 276 17.37 1.25 -19.44
N LYS A 277 17.97 2.41 -19.69
CA LYS A 277 17.32 3.52 -20.40
C LYS A 277 16.85 3.08 -21.79
N SER A 278 17.68 2.37 -22.55
CA SER A 278 17.30 1.84 -23.86
C SER A 278 16.16 0.83 -23.79
N ILE A 279 16.15 -0.06 -22.78
CA ILE A 279 15.06 -1.01 -22.56
C ILE A 279 13.77 -0.26 -22.27
N ILE A 280 13.80 0.69 -21.34
CA ILE A 280 12.64 1.49 -20.94
C ILE A 280 12.09 2.31 -22.11
N THR A 281 12.95 2.96 -22.91
CA THR A 281 12.51 3.66 -24.13
C THR A 281 11.79 2.74 -25.11
N LYS A 282 12.25 1.49 -25.27
CA LYS A 282 11.58 0.49 -26.11
C LYS A 282 10.21 0.08 -25.55
N LEU A 283 10.10 -0.09 -24.23
CA LEU A 283 8.82 -0.40 -23.57
C LEU A 283 7.84 0.77 -23.71
N ASP A 284 8.32 2.01 -23.52
CA ASP A 284 7.53 3.24 -23.68
C ASP A 284 6.93 3.35 -25.08
N GLN A 285 7.75 3.17 -26.12
CA GLN A 285 7.29 3.17 -27.51
C GLN A 285 6.19 2.14 -27.75
N LYS A 286 6.31 0.93 -27.18
CA LYS A 286 5.31 -0.12 -27.32
C LYS A 286 4.00 0.23 -26.61
N LEU A 287 4.07 0.80 -25.41
CA LEU A 287 2.87 1.26 -24.68
C LEU A 287 2.17 2.40 -25.43
N THR A 288 2.92 3.36 -25.96
CA THR A 288 2.37 4.45 -26.76
C THR A 288 1.72 3.94 -28.04
N ASN A 289 2.40 3.07 -28.79
CA ASN A 289 1.86 2.50 -30.02
C ASN A 289 0.59 1.68 -29.75
N LEU A 290 0.55 0.93 -28.65
CA LEU A 290 -0.65 0.22 -28.22
C LEU A 290 -1.80 1.20 -27.99
N LEU A 291 -1.57 2.27 -27.22
CA LEU A 291 -2.59 3.26 -26.91
C LEU A 291 -3.11 3.95 -28.18
N ILE A 292 -2.21 4.44 -29.05
CA ILE A 292 -2.58 5.05 -30.34
C ILE A 292 -3.45 4.10 -31.16
N ASN A 293 -3.06 2.82 -31.26
CA ASN A 293 -3.79 1.84 -32.05
C ASN A 293 -5.21 1.57 -31.55
N GLN A 294 -5.48 1.74 -30.26
CA GLN A 294 -6.82 1.59 -29.69
C GLN A 294 -7.65 2.87 -29.85
N ILE A 295 -7.06 4.04 -29.58
CA ILE A 295 -7.82 5.30 -29.60
C ILE A 295 -8.07 5.86 -31.00
N LYS A 296 -7.21 5.56 -31.99
CA LYS A 296 -7.32 6.12 -33.34
C LYS A 296 -8.60 5.71 -34.09
N HIS A 297 -9.19 4.58 -33.70
CA HIS A 297 -10.35 3.97 -34.37
C HIS A 297 -11.66 4.14 -33.61
N ILE A 298 -11.70 4.99 -32.57
CA ILE A 298 -12.94 5.22 -31.81
C ILE A 298 -13.95 5.95 -32.69
N GLU A 299 -15.09 5.30 -32.92
CA GLU A 299 -16.20 5.84 -33.70
C GLU A 299 -17.09 6.78 -32.86
N PRO A 300 -17.78 7.76 -33.47
CA PRO A 300 -18.76 8.58 -32.75
C PRO A 300 -19.90 7.77 -32.11
N SER A 301 -20.29 6.66 -32.74
CA SER A 301 -21.30 5.71 -32.26
C SER A 301 -20.90 5.07 -30.92
N GLU A 302 -19.64 4.65 -30.83
CA GLU A 302 -19.02 4.11 -29.62
C GLU A 302 -18.99 5.14 -28.50
N TYR A 303 -18.62 6.38 -28.82
CA TYR A 303 -18.58 7.48 -27.85
C TYR A 303 -19.96 7.81 -27.25
N ILE A 304 -21.04 7.68 -28.05
CA ILE A 304 -22.43 7.85 -27.58
C ILE A 304 -22.83 6.72 -26.62
N VAL A 305 -22.38 5.48 -26.85
CA VAL A 305 -22.64 4.38 -25.91
C VAL A 305 -21.97 4.66 -24.57
N TRP A 306 -20.74 5.16 -24.57
CA TRP A 306 -20.02 5.53 -23.33
C TRP A 306 -20.68 6.68 -22.57
N GLU A 307 -21.36 7.61 -23.25
CA GLU A 307 -22.10 8.71 -22.61
C GLU A 307 -23.30 8.19 -21.79
N ASN A 308 -23.94 7.11 -22.28
CA ASN A 308 -25.16 6.55 -21.70
C ASN A 308 -24.92 5.36 -20.75
N THR A 309 -23.68 4.91 -20.59
CA THR A 309 -23.32 3.80 -19.70
C THR A 309 -22.59 4.31 -18.47
N ILE A 310 -22.97 3.76 -17.31
CA ILE A 310 -22.28 3.96 -16.03
C ILE A 310 -21.33 2.78 -15.86
N ASP A 311 -20.08 3.06 -15.50
CA ASP A 311 -19.12 2.00 -15.20
C ASP A 311 -19.42 1.35 -13.84
N ASP A 312 -19.27 0.02 -13.77
CA ASP A 312 -19.52 -0.77 -12.56
C ASP A 312 -18.57 -0.39 -11.40
N GLU A 313 -17.38 0.14 -11.72
CA GLU A 313 -16.40 0.59 -10.72
C GLU A 313 -16.67 2.00 -10.18
N THR A 314 -17.34 2.85 -10.96
CA THR A 314 -17.66 4.25 -10.61
C THR A 314 -19.13 4.56 -10.87
N THR A 315 -19.98 4.35 -9.86
CA THR A 315 -21.44 4.52 -9.95
C THR A 315 -21.93 5.96 -10.12
N THR A 316 -21.03 6.94 -10.23
CA THR A 316 -21.35 8.37 -10.12
C THR A 316 -21.18 9.15 -11.43
N ILE A 317 -20.42 8.63 -12.38
CA ILE A 317 -20.12 9.30 -13.65
C ILE A 317 -20.26 8.33 -14.82
N SER A 318 -20.51 8.84 -16.03
CA SER A 318 -20.56 7.99 -17.22
C SER A 318 -19.17 7.49 -17.59
N LEU A 319 -19.10 6.35 -18.30
CA LEU A 319 -17.83 5.79 -18.78
C LEU A 319 -17.07 6.80 -19.66
N GLN A 320 -17.79 7.57 -20.47
CA GLN A 320 -17.22 8.65 -21.28
C GLN A 320 -16.52 9.70 -20.40
N GLN A 321 -17.18 10.16 -19.33
CA GLN A 321 -16.61 11.14 -18.43
C GLN A 321 -15.35 10.60 -17.75
N ASP A 322 -15.35 9.34 -17.35
CA ASP A 322 -14.21 8.68 -16.72
C ASP A 322 -13.01 8.57 -17.69
N ILE A 323 -13.25 8.18 -18.95
CA ILE A 323 -12.23 8.16 -20.02
C ILE A 323 -11.67 9.56 -20.28
N VAL A 324 -12.53 10.58 -20.34
CA VAL A 324 -12.11 11.98 -20.54
C VAL A 324 -11.23 12.45 -19.38
N MET A 325 -11.58 12.12 -18.14
CA MET A 325 -10.79 12.44 -16.96
C MET A 325 -9.42 11.78 -16.98
N GLU A 326 -9.35 10.47 -17.27
CA GLU A 326 -8.07 9.76 -17.39
C GLU A 326 -7.23 10.30 -18.57
N CYS A 327 -7.84 10.66 -19.70
CA CYS A 327 -7.15 11.32 -20.81
C CYS A 327 -6.54 12.66 -20.37
N HIS A 328 -7.31 13.49 -19.68
CA HIS A 328 -6.84 14.78 -19.17
C HIS A 328 -5.67 14.61 -18.19
N TYR A 329 -5.83 13.73 -17.19
CA TYR A 329 -4.76 13.44 -16.22
C TYR A 329 -3.51 12.87 -16.91
N PHE A 330 -3.68 12.04 -17.92
CA PHE A 330 -2.58 11.51 -18.70
C PHE A 330 -1.85 12.61 -19.49
N ILE A 331 -2.58 13.48 -20.20
CA ILE A 331 -2.00 14.61 -20.96
C ILE A 331 -1.20 15.52 -20.03
N GLU A 332 -1.79 15.96 -18.91
CA GLU A 332 -1.14 16.86 -17.96
C GLU A 332 0.10 16.22 -17.36
N PHE A 333 0.01 14.95 -16.97
CA PHE A 333 1.14 14.21 -16.42
C PHE A 333 2.31 14.10 -17.42
N VAL A 334 2.00 13.82 -18.69
CA VAL A 334 3.01 13.70 -19.75
C VAL A 334 3.67 15.06 -20.03
N LYS A 335 2.87 16.15 -20.12
CA LYS A 335 3.36 17.53 -20.33
C LYS A 335 4.27 17.99 -19.20
N GLN A 336 3.86 17.78 -17.94
CA GLN A 336 4.62 18.23 -16.76
C GLN A 336 5.99 17.57 -16.63
N ASN A 337 6.14 16.35 -17.13
CA ASN A 337 7.35 15.54 -16.93
C ASN A 337 8.17 15.36 -18.21
N GLU A 338 7.88 16.12 -19.26
CA GLU A 338 8.54 16.05 -20.58
C GLU A 338 8.64 14.61 -21.12
N PHE A 339 7.65 13.77 -20.83
CA PHE A 339 7.57 12.46 -21.45
C PHE A 339 7.01 12.61 -22.87
N PHE A 340 7.47 11.79 -23.82
CA PHE A 340 6.92 11.74 -25.18
C PHE A 340 6.87 13.08 -25.93
N VAL A 341 7.80 14.01 -25.67
CA VAL A 341 7.90 15.33 -26.37
C VAL A 341 7.90 15.20 -27.91
N ALA A 342 8.20 14.01 -28.44
CA ALA A 342 8.21 13.72 -29.88
C ALA A 342 6.94 13.04 -30.46
N ASN A 343 5.89 12.75 -29.67
CA ASN A 343 4.75 11.96 -30.15
C ASN A 343 3.45 12.79 -30.29
N GLU A 344 3.48 13.76 -31.20
CA GLU A 344 2.37 14.68 -31.51
C GLU A 344 1.07 13.94 -31.89
N GLU A 345 1.18 12.78 -32.54
CA GLU A 345 0.05 11.95 -32.94
C GLU A 345 -0.79 11.47 -31.75
N LEU A 346 -0.13 11.02 -30.66
CA LEU A 346 -0.82 10.60 -29.45
C LEU A 346 -1.64 11.74 -28.84
N PHE A 347 -1.03 12.93 -28.72
CA PHE A 347 -1.69 14.09 -28.15
C PHE A 347 -2.91 14.50 -28.97
N LEU A 348 -2.81 14.49 -30.31
CA LEU A 348 -3.92 14.82 -31.19
C LEU A 348 -5.14 13.89 -30.98
N TYR A 349 -4.91 12.59 -30.82
CA TYR A 349 -5.99 11.65 -30.54
C TYR A 349 -6.57 11.79 -29.13
N LEU A 350 -5.74 12.04 -28.11
CA LEU A 350 -6.21 12.27 -26.74
C LEU A 350 -6.99 13.58 -26.63
N GLU A 351 -6.50 14.66 -27.24
CA GLU A 351 -7.20 15.95 -27.30
C GLU A 351 -8.54 15.81 -28.04
N ARG A 352 -8.62 14.97 -29.08
CA ARG A 352 -9.87 14.66 -29.77
C ARG A 352 -10.88 13.95 -28.86
N LEU A 353 -10.44 13.15 -27.88
CA LEU A 353 -11.33 12.52 -26.90
C LEU A 353 -11.78 13.51 -25.81
N VAL A 354 -10.92 14.47 -25.45
CA VAL A 354 -11.25 15.52 -24.47
C VAL A 354 -12.14 16.63 -25.07
N SER A 355 -11.98 16.91 -26.36
CA SER A 355 -12.59 18.07 -27.04
C SER A 355 -14.05 17.96 -27.52
N PRO A 356 -14.75 16.81 -27.62
CA PRO A 356 -16.14 16.82 -28.04
C PRO A 356 -17.01 17.02 -26.81
N ARG A 357 -17.36 18.29 -26.59
CA ARG A 357 -18.36 18.86 -25.68
C ARG A 357 -17.80 19.35 -24.34
N LYS A 358 -17.85 20.68 -24.23
CA LYS A 358 -17.83 21.50 -23.02
C LYS A 358 -18.90 21.08 -21.99
N SER A 359 -18.85 19.88 -21.41
CA SER A 359 -19.38 19.70 -20.05
C SER A 359 -18.29 20.20 -19.11
N LYS A 360 -18.30 21.51 -18.87
CA LYS A 360 -17.46 22.27 -17.91
C LYS A 360 -17.63 21.82 -16.44
N GLU A 361 -18.07 20.58 -16.21
CA GLU A 361 -18.35 20.07 -14.87
C GLU A 361 -17.23 19.22 -14.28
N SER A 362 -16.33 18.62 -15.08
CA SER A 362 -15.37 17.63 -14.57
C SER A 362 -13.89 18.03 -14.54
N VAL A 363 -13.44 19.08 -15.24
CA VAL A 363 -12.05 19.60 -15.12
C VAL A 363 -12.07 20.90 -14.35
N LEU A 364 -12.22 20.83 -13.03
CA LEU A 364 -12.16 22.01 -12.18
C LEU A 364 -10.80 22.07 -11.50
N THR A 365 -10.15 23.22 -11.60
CA THR A 365 -9.05 23.60 -10.73
C THR A 365 -9.48 23.56 -9.26
N LEU A 366 -8.54 23.44 -8.31
CA LEU A 366 -8.87 23.46 -6.88
C LEU A 366 -9.68 24.70 -6.48
N GLN A 367 -9.41 25.86 -7.09
CA GLN A 367 -10.16 27.09 -6.87
C GLN A 367 -11.59 27.05 -7.44
N GLU A 368 -11.80 26.35 -8.56
CA GLU A 368 -13.13 26.15 -9.12
C GLU A 368 -13.93 25.09 -8.33
N LEU A 369 -13.27 24.07 -7.79
CA LEU A 369 -13.85 23.14 -6.83
C LEU A 369 -14.33 23.88 -5.58
N CYS A 370 -13.48 24.74 -4.99
CA CYS A 370 -13.85 25.55 -3.83
C CYS A 370 -15.05 26.47 -4.14
N ARG A 371 -15.06 27.13 -5.31
CA ARG A 371 -16.22 27.94 -5.75
C ARG A 371 -17.50 27.12 -5.85
N LYS A 372 -17.47 25.92 -6.45
CA LYS A 372 -18.67 25.07 -6.54
C LYS A 372 -19.16 24.56 -5.19
N ILE A 373 -18.25 24.34 -4.24
CA ILE A 373 -18.60 23.94 -2.87
C ILE A 373 -19.26 25.14 -2.15
N ALA A 374 -18.71 26.35 -2.30
CA ALA A 374 -19.31 27.57 -1.77
C ALA A 374 -20.72 27.83 -2.35
N ASP A 375 -20.95 27.46 -3.62
CA ASP A 375 -22.26 27.52 -4.29
C ASP A 375 -23.22 26.39 -3.88
N GLY A 376 -22.86 25.54 -2.90
CA GLY A 376 -23.74 24.52 -2.31
C GLY A 376 -23.64 23.11 -2.92
N ARG A 377 -22.68 22.84 -3.82
CA ARG A 377 -22.46 21.49 -4.38
C ARG A 377 -21.45 20.69 -3.56
N LEU A 378 -21.96 19.91 -2.60
CA LEU A 378 -21.20 19.20 -1.55
C LEU A 378 -20.26 18.07 -2.03
N HIS A 379 -20.38 17.60 -3.29
CA HIS A 379 -19.61 16.44 -3.77
C HIS A 379 -18.13 16.73 -4.09
N GLY A 380 -17.70 18.01 -4.10
CA GLY A 380 -16.32 18.40 -4.42
C GLY A 380 -15.31 18.30 -3.27
N MET A 381 -15.77 18.26 -2.01
CA MET A 381 -14.86 18.39 -0.86
C MET A 381 -13.86 17.23 -0.74
N ARG A 382 -14.30 16.00 -1.01
CA ARG A 382 -13.42 14.82 -0.98
C ARG A 382 -12.29 14.92 -2.01
N GLU A 383 -12.55 15.54 -3.16
CA GLU A 383 -11.56 15.72 -4.20
C GLU A 383 -10.54 16.80 -3.83
N VAL A 384 -10.99 17.88 -3.17
CA VAL A 384 -10.10 18.88 -2.56
C VAL A 384 -9.17 18.22 -1.52
N ILE A 385 -9.73 17.37 -0.64
CA ILE A 385 -8.99 16.62 0.38
C ILE A 385 -7.92 15.68 -0.21
N LYS A 386 -8.23 14.96 -1.29
CA LYS A 386 -7.27 14.05 -1.92
C LYS A 386 -6.05 14.76 -2.52
N ARG A 387 -6.22 16.01 -2.97
CA ARG A 387 -5.17 16.81 -3.65
C ARG A 387 -4.36 17.67 -2.68
N TYR A 388 -4.17 17.23 -1.44
CA TYR A 388 -3.52 18.01 -0.37
C TYR A 388 -2.11 18.51 -0.70
N LYS A 389 -1.37 17.83 -1.59
CA LYS A 389 -0.03 18.26 -2.02
C LYS A 389 -0.02 19.50 -2.91
N GLU A 390 -1.18 19.87 -3.46
CA GLU A 390 -1.37 21.02 -4.35
C GLU A 390 -1.99 22.21 -3.61
N TRP A 391 -2.20 22.10 -2.29
CA TRP A 391 -2.81 23.16 -1.51
C TRP A 391 -1.88 24.35 -1.33
N ASP A 392 -2.49 25.52 -1.35
CA ASP A 392 -1.90 26.76 -0.84
C ASP A 392 -2.67 27.21 0.42
N LEU A 393 -2.26 28.35 0.99
CA LEU A 393 -2.93 28.92 2.17
C LEU A 393 -4.40 29.25 1.90
N SER A 394 -4.77 29.62 0.65
CA SER A 394 -6.15 29.98 0.32
C SER A 394 -7.09 28.78 0.36
N ILE A 395 -6.61 27.60 -0.06
CA ILE A 395 -7.35 26.34 0.04
C ILE A 395 -7.47 25.92 1.51
N LEU A 396 -6.41 26.12 2.31
CA LEU A 396 -6.44 25.81 3.74
C LEU A 396 -7.40 26.73 4.53
N ASP A 397 -7.49 28.01 4.15
CA ASP A 397 -8.45 28.96 4.72
C ASP A 397 -9.88 28.57 4.33
N PHE A 398 -10.10 28.17 3.08
CA PHE A 398 -11.38 27.64 2.63
C PHE A 398 -11.82 26.38 3.41
N ILE A 399 -10.90 25.46 3.67
CA ILE A 399 -11.17 24.26 4.48
C ILE A 399 -11.49 24.63 5.92
N ASN A 400 -10.79 25.62 6.48
CA ASN A 400 -11.08 26.15 7.82
C ASN A 400 -12.50 26.69 7.95
N GLU A 401 -12.98 27.40 6.93
CA GLU A 401 -14.34 27.96 6.90
C GLU A 401 -15.43 26.90 6.69
N ASN A 402 -15.07 25.75 6.12
CA ASN A 402 -16.00 24.68 5.74
C ASN A 402 -15.74 23.36 6.50
N ILE A 403 -15.26 23.44 7.74
CA ILE A 403 -14.91 22.26 8.53
C ILE A 403 -16.08 21.29 8.72
N GLU A 404 -17.32 21.81 8.75
CA GLU A 404 -18.55 21.02 8.95
C GLU A 404 -18.78 20.01 7.81
N LEU A 405 -18.14 20.22 6.66
CA LEU A 405 -18.21 19.32 5.51
C LEU A 405 -17.22 18.15 5.60
N LEU A 406 -16.30 18.17 6.56
CA LEU A 406 -15.26 17.17 6.72
C LEU A 406 -15.72 16.00 7.58
N ARG A 407 -15.33 14.79 7.19
CA ARG A 407 -15.40 13.62 8.06
C ARG A 407 -14.10 13.51 8.85
N ILE A 408 -14.14 12.76 9.96
CA ILE A 408 -12.97 12.51 10.82
C ILE A 408 -11.75 12.02 10.02
N TYR A 409 -11.98 11.17 9.02
CA TYR A 409 -10.91 10.68 8.15
C TYR A 409 -10.27 11.78 7.28
N ASP A 410 -11.05 12.79 6.87
CA ASP A 410 -10.54 13.89 6.06
C ASP A 410 -9.60 14.78 6.88
N VAL A 411 -9.83 14.89 8.19
CA VAL A 411 -8.96 15.64 9.12
C VAL A 411 -7.61 14.96 9.31
N PHE A 412 -7.54 13.63 9.20
CA PHE A 412 -6.25 12.93 9.19
C PHE A 412 -5.39 13.34 7.97
N VAL A 413 -6.00 13.57 6.81
CA VAL A 413 -5.29 14.05 5.62
C VAL A 413 -4.71 15.45 5.82
N ILE A 414 -5.33 16.28 6.67
CA ILE A 414 -4.81 17.59 7.05
C ILE A 414 -3.54 17.44 7.91
N LEU A 415 -3.47 16.41 8.75
CA LEU A 415 -2.23 16.07 9.46
C LEU A 415 -1.14 15.50 8.53
N GLU A 416 -1.51 14.77 7.48
CA GLU A 416 -0.57 14.37 6.42
C GLU A 416 -0.04 15.58 5.64
N TYR A 417 -0.90 16.57 5.40
CA TYR A 417 -0.50 17.84 4.78
C TYR A 417 0.51 18.58 5.63
N ILE A 418 0.27 18.78 6.94
CA ILE A 418 1.25 19.47 7.79
C ILE A 418 2.57 18.70 7.87
N HIS A 419 2.53 17.37 7.93
CA HIS A 419 3.72 16.53 7.87
C HIS A 419 4.50 16.77 6.56
N TYR A 420 3.81 16.77 5.42
CA TYR A 420 4.40 17.09 4.11
C TYR A 420 5.02 18.49 4.07
N ILE A 421 4.32 19.51 4.56
CA ILE A 421 4.84 20.89 4.61
C ILE A 421 6.11 20.97 5.46
N PHE A 422 6.14 20.33 6.63
CA PHE A 422 7.31 20.36 7.49
C PHE A 422 8.51 19.59 6.90
N ALA A 423 8.25 18.51 6.16
CA ALA A 423 9.26 17.70 5.48
C ALA A 423 9.84 18.36 4.22
N TYR A 424 9.06 19.16 3.45
CA TYR A 424 9.44 19.61 2.11
C TYR A 424 9.54 21.15 1.91
N LEU A 425 8.91 21.99 2.73
CA LEU A 425 9.00 23.46 2.56
C LEU A 425 10.22 24.09 3.25
N HIS A 426 10.66 25.23 2.70
CA HIS A 426 11.96 25.82 3.00
C HIS A 426 11.96 26.98 4.03
N THR A 427 10.82 27.63 4.34
CA THR A 427 10.81 28.76 5.29
C THR A 427 10.03 28.48 6.59
N ASN A 428 10.64 28.82 7.73
CA ASN A 428 10.03 28.62 9.05
C ASN A 428 8.76 29.46 9.26
N ALA A 429 8.66 30.63 8.61
CA ALA A 429 7.49 31.50 8.71
C ALA A 429 6.25 30.88 8.05
N GLU A 430 6.40 30.25 6.89
CA GLU A 430 5.30 29.56 6.20
C GLU A 430 4.88 28.29 6.95
N LYS A 431 5.85 27.50 7.45
CA LYS A 431 5.59 26.34 8.30
C LYS A 431 4.75 26.72 9.52
N TYR A 432 5.10 27.82 10.19
CA TYR A 432 4.35 28.29 11.35
C TYR A 432 2.94 28.76 10.98
N ARG A 433 2.76 29.47 9.86
CA ARG A 433 1.43 29.89 9.39
C ARG A 433 0.53 28.69 9.09
N VAL A 434 1.05 27.69 8.38
CA VAL A 434 0.32 26.44 8.11
C VAL A 434 -0.02 25.73 9.41
N TYR A 435 0.92 25.62 10.34
CA TYR A 435 0.68 25.01 11.66
C TYR A 435 -0.46 25.70 12.42
N VAL A 436 -0.46 27.04 12.48
CA VAL A 436 -1.53 27.79 13.15
C VAL A 436 -2.88 27.53 12.49
N SER A 437 -2.95 27.51 11.15
CA SER A 437 -4.19 27.22 10.43
C SER A 437 -4.68 25.78 10.62
N VAL A 438 -3.78 24.79 10.72
CA VAL A 438 -4.14 23.40 11.05
C VAL A 438 -4.60 23.29 12.50
N LEU A 439 -3.93 23.97 13.43
CA LEU A 439 -4.32 23.98 14.84
C LEU A 439 -5.74 24.54 15.04
N ARG A 440 -6.13 25.56 14.28
CA ARG A 440 -7.51 26.08 14.26
C ARG A 440 -8.54 25.03 13.86
N ILE A 441 -8.20 24.14 12.92
CA ILE A 441 -9.07 23.02 12.51
C ILE A 441 -9.16 22.00 13.65
N LEU A 442 -8.03 21.61 14.24
CA LEU A 442 -7.98 20.63 15.32
C LEU A 442 -8.75 21.07 16.56
N LEU A 443 -8.69 22.37 16.92
CA LEU A 443 -9.38 22.93 18.08
C LEU A 443 -10.90 22.97 17.94
N GLN A 444 -11.42 22.88 16.70
CA GLN A 444 -12.86 22.81 16.43
C GLN A 444 -13.43 21.38 16.61
N LEU A 445 -12.57 20.36 16.69
CA LEU A 445 -12.99 18.98 16.89
C LEU A 445 -13.44 18.70 18.34
N THR A 446 -14.30 17.69 18.51
CA THR A 446 -14.56 17.12 19.83
C THR A 446 -13.28 16.45 20.37
N VAL A 447 -13.13 16.35 21.69
CA VAL A 447 -11.95 15.68 22.30
C VAL A 447 -11.80 14.25 21.79
N LYS A 448 -12.91 13.54 21.61
CA LYS A 448 -12.93 12.17 21.10
C LYS A 448 -12.45 12.09 19.65
N ASP A 449 -12.88 13.02 18.80
CA ASP A 449 -12.47 13.02 17.39
C ASP A 449 -11.01 13.47 17.25
N LEU A 450 -10.58 14.47 18.02
CA LEU A 450 -9.18 14.89 18.10
C LEU A 450 -8.30 13.73 18.57
N HIS A 451 -8.71 13.01 19.61
CA HIS A 451 -8.01 11.82 20.10
C HIS A 451 -7.84 10.78 18.99
N SER A 452 -8.94 10.42 18.30
CA SER A 452 -8.90 9.45 17.19
C SER A 452 -7.93 9.88 16.08
N VAL A 453 -7.96 11.16 15.69
CA VAL A 453 -7.10 11.70 14.64
C VAL A 453 -5.62 11.72 15.06
N VAL A 454 -5.32 12.19 16.27
CA VAL A 454 -3.94 12.21 16.80
C VAL A 454 -3.42 10.78 17.00
N GLN A 455 -4.25 9.86 17.48
CA GLN A 455 -3.89 8.46 17.65
C GLN A 455 -3.51 7.81 16.32
N ASN A 456 -4.29 8.04 15.26
CA ASN A 456 -3.95 7.59 13.92
C ASN A 456 -2.62 8.18 13.46
N TYR A 457 -2.41 9.49 13.62
CA TYR A 457 -1.16 10.15 13.24
C TYR A 457 0.06 9.53 13.94
N VAL A 458 -0.03 9.33 15.26
CA VAL A 458 1.04 8.73 16.05
C VAL A 458 1.31 7.28 15.62
N GLU A 459 0.30 6.48 15.27
CA GLU A 459 0.50 5.12 14.77
C GLU A 459 1.37 5.08 13.50
N TYR A 460 1.28 6.11 12.64
CA TYR A 460 2.06 6.18 11.40
C TYR A 460 3.41 6.88 11.53
N HIS A 461 3.50 7.92 12.36
CA HIS A 461 4.64 8.85 12.40
C HIS A 461 5.35 8.88 13.76
N PHE A 462 5.25 7.82 14.56
CA PHE A 462 5.89 7.76 15.88
C PHE A 462 7.41 7.99 15.83
N ASP A 463 8.10 7.35 14.88
CA ASP A 463 9.57 7.41 14.75
C ASP A 463 10.06 8.53 13.83
N ASP A 464 9.20 9.07 12.97
CA ASP A 464 9.53 10.09 11.95
C ASP A 464 8.54 11.26 12.07
N ASN A 465 8.61 12.01 13.19
CA ASN A 465 7.73 13.14 13.45
C ASN A 465 8.43 14.49 13.22
N PRO A 466 8.23 15.15 12.07
CA PRO A 466 8.87 16.44 11.80
C PRO A 466 8.28 17.59 12.65
N LEU A 467 7.14 17.37 13.32
CA LEU A 467 6.51 18.34 14.21
C LEU A 467 7.26 18.49 15.54
N GLU A 468 8.22 17.62 15.85
CA GLU A 468 9.06 17.71 17.05
C GLU A 468 9.76 19.08 17.16
N SER A 469 10.08 19.69 16.03
CA SER A 469 10.66 21.04 15.99
C SER A 469 9.79 22.14 16.64
N LEU A 470 8.48 21.92 16.78
CA LEU A 470 7.54 22.82 17.44
C LEU A 470 7.32 22.49 18.92
N TYR A 471 7.80 21.35 19.39
CA TYR A 471 7.65 20.91 20.77
C TYR A 471 8.56 21.73 21.70
N ASN A 472 8.00 22.16 22.84
CA ASN A 472 8.74 22.88 23.87
C ASN A 472 8.57 22.17 25.21
N GLU A 473 9.66 21.55 25.66
CA GLU A 473 9.72 20.81 26.91
C GLU A 473 9.34 21.65 28.13
N LYS A 474 9.81 22.91 28.22
CA LYS A 474 9.49 23.78 29.36
C LYS A 474 8.00 24.08 29.46
N CYS A 475 7.35 24.28 28.30
CA CYS A 475 5.90 24.48 28.23
C CYS A 475 5.15 23.22 28.64
N PHE A 476 5.64 22.03 28.25
CA PHE A 476 5.03 20.77 28.67
C PHE A 476 5.17 20.55 30.18
N THR A 477 6.35 20.76 30.76
CA THR A 477 6.57 20.65 32.21
C THR A 477 5.67 21.61 33.00
N ALA A 478 5.60 22.88 32.59
CA ALA A 478 4.71 23.86 33.23
C ALA A 478 3.22 23.49 33.09
N PHE A 479 2.82 22.91 31.95
CA PHE A 479 1.47 22.38 31.77
C PHE A 479 1.18 21.23 32.74
N ILE A 480 2.09 20.28 32.87
CA ILE A 480 1.93 19.12 33.76
C ILE A 480 1.87 19.58 35.23
N GLU A 481 2.81 20.42 35.68
CA GLU A 481 2.84 20.97 37.05
C GLU A 481 1.57 21.78 37.39
N GLY A 482 1.01 22.49 36.41
CA GLY A 482 -0.23 23.25 36.57
C GLY A 482 -1.52 22.47 36.31
N SER A 483 -1.44 21.20 35.89
CA SER A 483 -2.60 20.42 35.47
C SER A 483 -3.26 19.66 36.62
N SER A 484 -4.58 19.49 36.52
CA SER A 484 -5.37 18.70 37.47
C SER A 484 -5.08 17.19 37.44
N PHE A 485 -4.28 16.76 36.47
CA PHE A 485 -3.76 15.40 36.35
C PHE A 485 -2.99 14.97 37.61
N ILE A 486 -2.30 15.90 38.29
CA ILE A 486 -1.46 15.57 39.46
C ILE A 486 -2.11 15.99 40.78
N SER A 487 -2.92 17.07 40.81
CA SER A 487 -3.59 17.56 42.02
C SER A 487 -5.11 17.45 41.92
N SER A 488 -5.73 16.74 42.87
CA SER A 488 -7.19 16.57 42.95
C SER A 488 -7.88 17.88 43.38
N CYS A 489 -8.14 18.77 42.42
CA CYS A 489 -8.99 19.94 42.65
C CYS A 489 -10.37 19.73 42.01
N GLU A 490 -11.43 20.26 42.63
CA GLU A 490 -12.77 20.25 42.05
C GLU A 490 -12.77 21.03 40.73
N MET A 491 -13.09 20.35 39.62
CA MET A 491 -13.02 20.92 38.28
C MET A 491 -14.34 20.83 37.54
N THR A 492 -14.64 21.89 36.79
CA THR A 492 -15.72 21.90 35.81
C THR A 492 -15.33 21.10 34.57
N ASP A 493 -16.30 20.48 33.89
CA ASP A 493 -16.06 19.66 32.69
C ASP A 493 -15.37 20.45 31.55
N LEU A 494 -15.53 21.78 31.53
CA LEU A 494 -14.90 22.67 30.55
C LEU A 494 -13.37 22.72 30.72
N VAL A 495 -12.88 22.85 31.96
CA VAL A 495 -11.44 22.91 32.24
C VAL A 495 -10.78 21.58 31.87
N ARG A 496 -11.40 20.46 32.26
CA ARG A 496 -10.94 19.11 31.91
C ARG A 496 -10.87 18.88 30.40
N THR A 497 -11.87 19.38 29.66
CA THR A 497 -11.90 19.31 28.19
C THR A 497 -10.72 20.03 27.56
N GLN A 498 -10.35 21.20 28.08
CA GLN A 498 -9.26 22.00 27.57
C GLN A 498 -7.88 21.39 27.91
N GLU A 499 -7.73 20.83 29.11
CA GLU A 499 -6.50 20.10 29.50
C GLU A 499 -6.27 18.89 28.59
N LEU A 500 -7.32 18.10 28.31
CA LEU A 500 -7.23 16.95 27.40
C LEU A 500 -6.87 17.36 25.97
N ARG A 501 -7.44 18.46 25.45
CA ARG A 501 -7.05 19.00 24.14
C ARG A 501 -5.58 19.41 24.12
N THR A 502 -5.14 20.12 25.15
CA THR A 502 -3.75 20.59 25.27
C THR A 502 -2.79 19.41 25.32
N LEU A 503 -3.12 18.37 26.09
CA LEU A 503 -2.38 17.11 26.15
C LEU A 503 -2.30 16.43 24.78
N LEU A 504 -3.41 16.33 24.04
CA LEU A 504 -3.45 15.74 22.69
C LEU A 504 -2.56 16.50 21.71
N ILE A 505 -2.48 17.83 21.81
CA ILE A 505 -1.56 18.64 21.01
C ILE A 505 -0.10 18.35 21.38
N PHE A 506 0.24 18.24 22.68
CA PHE A 506 1.59 17.84 23.08
C PHE A 506 1.98 16.46 22.53
N ILE A 507 1.07 15.48 22.61
CA ILE A 507 1.28 14.13 22.04
C ILE A 507 1.47 14.20 20.52
N LEU A 508 0.72 15.05 19.81
CA LEU A 508 0.89 15.26 18.36
C LEU A 508 2.28 15.82 18.01
N LEU A 509 2.77 16.78 18.81
CA LEU A 509 4.03 17.46 18.55
C LEU A 509 5.25 16.57 18.85
N ASN A 510 5.25 15.85 19.97
CA ASN A 510 6.32 14.91 20.30
C ASN A 510 5.77 13.71 21.10
N PRO A 511 5.26 12.67 20.43
CA PRO A 511 4.67 11.52 21.12
C PRO A 511 5.72 10.75 21.92
N LYS A 512 6.98 10.71 21.46
CA LYS A 512 8.04 9.97 22.13
C LYS A 512 8.38 10.58 23.48
N ASP A 513 8.68 11.89 23.53
CA ASP A 513 9.06 12.56 24.77
C ASP A 513 7.88 12.62 25.76
N VAL A 514 6.69 12.99 25.27
CA VAL A 514 5.50 13.15 26.12
C VAL A 514 5.09 11.82 26.77
N LEU A 515 4.97 10.74 25.97
CA LEU A 515 4.59 9.43 26.51
C LEU A 515 5.69 8.84 27.40
N SER A 516 6.96 9.08 27.10
CA SER A 516 8.07 8.65 27.97
C SER A 516 7.98 9.34 29.33
N LYS A 517 7.75 10.65 29.37
CA LYS A 517 7.62 11.39 30.64
C LYS A 517 6.48 10.90 31.50
N PHE A 518 5.35 10.53 30.91
CA PHE A 518 4.26 9.92 31.68
C PHE A 518 4.67 8.61 32.35
N VAL A 519 5.39 7.73 31.65
CA VAL A 519 5.93 6.50 32.24
C VAL A 519 6.94 6.83 33.35
N MET A 520 7.79 7.86 33.16
CA MET A 520 8.72 8.32 34.20
C MET A 520 8.00 8.80 35.46
N TYR A 521 6.99 9.66 35.32
CA TYR A 521 6.24 10.17 36.46
C TYR A 521 5.57 9.06 37.28
N GLU A 522 5.04 8.03 36.61
CA GLU A 522 4.42 6.90 37.29
C GLU A 522 5.43 6.04 38.10
N ILE A 523 6.66 5.92 37.59
CA ILE A 523 7.74 5.13 38.22
C ILE A 523 8.50 5.93 39.29
N ASP A 524 8.52 7.26 39.20
CA ASP A 524 9.22 8.14 40.12
C ASP A 524 8.59 8.13 41.52
N ILE A 525 9.42 8.24 42.57
CA ILE A 525 9.01 8.16 43.98
C ILE A 525 8.25 9.43 44.40
N GLU A 526 8.45 10.56 43.72
CA GLU A 526 7.83 11.85 44.06
C GLU A 526 6.34 11.95 43.69
N PHE A 527 5.82 11.10 42.81
CA PHE A 527 4.43 11.15 42.33
C PHE A 527 3.61 9.96 42.85
N SER A 528 2.89 10.11 43.96
CA SER A 528 2.29 8.98 44.71
C SER A 528 1.05 8.30 44.08
N ASN A 529 0.66 8.63 42.86
CA ASN A 529 -0.64 8.20 42.29
C ASN A 529 -0.46 7.26 41.09
N ASP A 530 -1.30 6.21 41.00
CA ASP A 530 -1.43 5.31 39.83
C ASP A 530 -2.11 6.03 38.65
N PHE A 531 -1.56 7.18 38.30
CA PHE A 531 -2.18 8.19 37.47
C PHE A 531 -2.43 7.71 36.03
N LEU A 532 -1.53 6.89 35.47
CA LEU A 532 -1.70 6.33 34.12
C LEU A 532 -2.84 5.29 34.02
N PHE A 533 -3.21 4.68 35.14
CA PHE A 533 -4.24 3.63 35.19
C PHE A 533 -5.60 4.13 35.71
N GLU A 534 -5.67 5.39 36.13
CA GLU A 534 -6.94 6.04 36.44
C GLU A 534 -7.86 6.15 35.21
N LYS A 535 -9.18 6.14 35.47
CA LYS A 535 -10.22 6.24 34.44
C LYS A 535 -10.06 7.48 33.53
N ASN A 536 -9.51 8.56 34.09
CA ASN A 536 -9.29 9.84 33.42
C ASN A 536 -8.16 9.81 32.37
N MET A 537 -7.22 8.87 32.46
CA MET A 537 -6.08 8.71 31.54
C MET A 537 -6.19 7.48 30.63
N SER A 538 -7.38 6.85 30.58
CA SER A 538 -7.69 5.76 29.65
C SER A 538 -7.38 6.08 28.18
N LEU A 539 -7.39 7.36 27.82
CA LEU A 539 -6.97 7.89 26.52
C LEU A 539 -5.48 7.67 26.26
N VAL A 540 -4.61 8.01 27.21
CA VAL A 540 -3.15 7.84 27.07
C VAL A 540 -2.79 6.37 26.95
N ARG A 541 -3.49 5.50 27.70
CA ARG A 541 -3.33 4.04 27.59
C ARG A 541 -3.50 3.51 26.16
N SER A 542 -4.39 4.11 25.37
CA SER A 542 -4.60 3.68 23.98
C SER A 542 -3.35 3.86 23.11
N TYR A 543 -2.50 4.86 23.39
CA TYR A 543 -1.26 5.11 22.66
C TYR A 543 -0.19 4.05 22.94
N TYR A 544 -0.09 3.60 24.19
CA TYR A 544 0.86 2.54 24.58
C TYR A 544 0.63 1.21 23.87
N THR A 545 -0.61 0.95 23.44
CA THR A 545 -0.99 -0.26 22.69
C THR A 545 -0.75 -0.15 21.18
N LEU A 546 -0.43 1.04 20.65
CA LEU A 546 -0.11 1.23 19.24
C LEU A 546 1.16 0.46 18.86
N ARG A 547 1.23 -0.02 17.62
CA ARG A 547 2.42 -0.71 17.10
C ARG A 547 3.39 0.30 16.49
N SER A 548 4.62 0.31 16.96
CA SER A 548 5.76 0.94 16.28
C SER A 548 6.76 -0.17 15.92
N GLY A 549 6.94 -0.42 14.62
CA GLY A 549 7.80 -1.49 14.13
C GLY A 549 7.39 -2.90 14.60
N GLN A 550 8.30 -3.58 15.31
CA GLN A 550 8.09 -4.95 15.83
C GLN A 550 7.50 -4.99 17.25
N CYS A 551 7.43 -3.85 17.94
CA CYS A 551 6.98 -3.75 19.33
C CYS A 551 5.75 -2.81 19.43
N ASN A 552 5.10 -2.77 20.58
CA ASN A 552 4.16 -1.68 20.88
C ASN A 552 4.94 -0.48 21.46
N VAL A 553 4.32 0.71 21.42
CA VAL A 553 4.94 1.97 21.86
C VAL A 553 5.45 1.87 23.29
N LEU A 554 4.71 1.23 24.20
CA LEU A 554 5.17 1.05 25.58
C LEU A 554 6.45 0.21 25.68
N MET A 555 6.53 -0.90 24.95
CA MET A 555 7.75 -1.72 24.94
C MET A 555 8.93 -0.98 24.33
N TYR A 556 8.69 -0.15 23.31
CA TYR A 556 9.72 0.71 22.75
C TYR A 556 10.25 1.69 23.81
N ILE A 557 9.36 2.38 24.51
CA ILE A 557 9.72 3.33 25.59
C ILE A 557 10.46 2.63 26.72
N LEU A 558 9.97 1.48 27.19
CA LEU A 558 10.61 0.71 28.26
C LEU A 558 12.01 0.22 27.86
N LYS A 559 12.21 -0.22 26.62
CA LYS A 559 13.53 -0.58 26.10
C LYS A 559 14.46 0.65 26.10
N ASP A 560 13.99 1.80 25.62
CA ASP A 560 14.78 3.03 25.61
C ASP A 560 15.19 3.46 27.03
N MET A 561 14.24 3.43 27.98
CA MET A 561 14.49 3.75 29.39
C MET A 561 15.49 2.80 30.07
N LEU A 562 15.31 1.49 29.92
CA LEU A 562 16.14 0.48 30.58
C LEU A 562 17.56 0.43 29.99
N PHE A 563 17.67 0.45 28.65
CA PHE A 563 18.94 0.26 27.96
C PHE A 563 19.72 1.55 27.72
N VAL A 564 19.04 2.68 27.49
CA VAL A 564 19.69 3.97 27.19
C VAL A 564 19.80 4.84 28.42
N GLN A 565 18.74 4.96 29.23
CA GLN A 565 18.71 5.85 30.40
C GLN A 565 19.19 5.19 31.71
N ARG A 566 19.37 3.86 31.73
CA ARG A 566 19.90 3.07 32.86
C ARG A 566 19.18 3.34 34.19
N ILE A 567 17.86 3.46 34.15
CA ILE A 567 17.04 3.70 35.34
C ILE A 567 17.16 2.50 36.29
N ILE A 568 17.38 2.78 37.58
CA ILE A 568 17.44 1.75 38.63
C ILE A 568 16.03 1.24 38.87
N LEU A 569 15.85 -0.08 38.79
CA LEU A 569 14.59 -0.77 39.06
C LEU A 569 14.17 -0.50 40.53
N CYS A 570 13.20 0.38 40.73
CA CYS A 570 12.60 0.67 42.04
C CYS A 570 11.38 -0.23 42.28
N THR A 571 10.89 -0.31 43.51
CA THR A 571 9.68 -1.09 43.84
C THR A 571 8.46 -0.63 43.03
N ARG A 572 8.35 0.66 42.74
CA ARG A 572 7.26 1.22 41.92
C ARG A 572 7.32 0.80 40.46
N PHE A 573 8.50 0.46 39.94
CA PHE A 573 8.62 -0.14 38.61
C PHE A 573 7.94 -1.51 38.56
N ILE A 574 8.05 -2.30 39.64
CA ILE A 574 7.40 -3.61 39.75
C ILE A 574 5.88 -3.42 39.79
N ASP A 575 5.40 -2.50 40.62
CA ASP A 575 3.97 -2.16 40.72
C ASP A 575 3.42 -1.68 39.36
N PHE A 576 4.17 -0.82 38.66
CA PHE A 576 3.84 -0.37 37.30
C PHE A 576 3.72 -1.55 36.32
N MET A 577 4.68 -2.48 36.33
CA MET A 577 4.66 -3.65 35.44
C MET A 577 3.49 -4.59 35.75
N ASP A 578 3.16 -4.78 37.02
CA ASP A 578 1.98 -5.56 37.44
C ASP A 578 0.67 -4.92 36.96
N ASN A 579 0.57 -3.58 37.01
CA ASN A 579 -0.54 -2.83 36.43
C ASN A 579 -0.60 -2.97 34.90
N VAL A 580 0.52 -2.82 34.19
CA VAL A 580 0.60 -3.02 32.72
C VAL A 580 0.08 -4.41 32.31
N LEU A 581 0.44 -5.44 33.07
CA LEU A 581 0.02 -6.83 32.85
C LEU A 581 -1.46 -7.04 33.17
N SER A 582 -1.95 -6.52 34.30
CA SER A 582 -3.35 -6.67 34.72
C SER A 582 -4.33 -6.00 33.75
N TYR A 583 -3.95 -4.83 33.19
CA TYR A 583 -4.73 -4.12 32.18
C TYR A 583 -4.52 -4.61 30.74
N GLN A 584 -3.76 -5.69 30.53
CA GLN A 584 -3.48 -6.31 29.21
C GLN A 584 -2.90 -5.33 28.17
N VAL A 585 -2.17 -4.30 28.61
CA VAL A 585 -1.57 -3.30 27.71
C VAL A 585 -0.45 -3.92 26.85
N ILE A 586 0.15 -5.02 27.33
CA ILE A 586 1.15 -5.82 26.60
C ILE A 586 0.77 -7.31 26.62
N TYR A 587 0.28 -7.86 25.50
CA TYR A 587 -0.11 -9.28 25.42
C TYR A 587 1.05 -10.22 25.03
N HIS A 588 2.23 -9.70 24.66
CA HIS A 588 3.27 -10.50 23.99
C HIS A 588 4.71 -10.36 24.53
N ALA A 589 4.98 -9.60 25.59
CA ALA A 589 6.36 -9.31 26.01
C ALA A 589 6.88 -10.07 27.25
N ILE A 590 6.10 -10.98 27.81
CA ILE A 590 6.56 -11.79 28.96
C ILE A 590 7.79 -12.64 28.60
N ASN A 591 8.03 -12.92 27.31
CA ASN A 591 9.19 -13.70 26.86
C ASN A 591 10.47 -12.89 26.60
N GLU A 592 10.43 -11.54 26.52
CA GLU A 592 11.66 -10.74 26.31
C GLU A 592 12.18 -10.09 27.61
N ILE A 593 11.31 -9.82 28.59
CA ILE A 593 11.73 -9.23 29.89
C ILE A 593 12.33 -10.29 30.82
N THR A 594 12.02 -11.57 30.62
CA THR A 594 12.58 -12.71 31.40
C THR A 594 14.01 -13.10 31.01
N ILE A 595 14.67 -12.36 30.11
CA ILE A 595 16.08 -12.61 29.73
C ILE A 595 17.05 -11.74 30.58
N ILE A 596 16.53 -10.99 31.56
CA ILE A 596 17.35 -10.25 32.54
C ILE A 596 17.16 -10.85 33.94
N GLU A 597 17.56 -12.11 34.07
CA GLU A 597 18.26 -12.68 35.24
C GLU A 597 19.49 -13.40 34.70
#